data_AF-K2C212-F1
#
_entry.id   AF-K2C212-F1
#
_cell.length_a   1.000
_cell.length_b   1.000
_cell.length_c   1.000
_cell.angle_alpha   90.00
_cell.angle_beta   90.00
_cell.angle_gamma   90.00
#
_symmetry.space_group_name_H-M   'P 1'
#
loop_
_entity.id
_entity.type
_entity.pdbx_description
1 polymer ?
#
loop_
_entity_poly.entity_id
_entity_poly.type
_entity_poly.pdbx_seq_one_letter_code
_entity_poly.pdbx_strand_id
1 'polypeptide(L)' 'MFSRIILIFLFFFGLITISACTSQLTQRSDVQQFIHGMVDKHHFNEASLENTFSQTHKNKKVLKLMSKPSE' A
#
# COMPACT_ATOMS: atom_id res chain seq x y z
N MET A 1 -10.34 15.03 41.62
CA MET A 1 -10.47 15.80 40.36
C MET A 1 -9.50 15.32 39.27
N PHE A 2 -8.25 14.98 39.59
CA PHE A 2 -7.22 14.52 38.63
C PHE A 2 -7.53 13.22 37.88
N SER A 3 -8.23 12.25 38.52
CA SER A 3 -8.55 10.96 37.89
C SER A 3 -9.47 11.06 36.65
N ARG A 4 -10.28 12.12 36.55
CA ARG A 4 -11.17 12.34 35.40
C ARG A 4 -10.41 12.91 34.19
N ILE A 5 -9.32 13.64 34.43
CA ILE A 5 -8.47 14.24 33.39
C ILE A 5 -7.63 13.16 32.70
N ILE A 6 -7.12 12.19 33.46
CA ILE A 6 -6.33 11.06 32.95
C ILE A 6 -7.15 10.17 32.00
N LEU A 7 -8.42 9.93 32.33
CA LEU A 7 -9.32 9.16 31.46
C LEU A 7 -9.62 9.86 30.14
N ILE A 8 -9.74 11.19 30.14
CA ILE A 8 -9.93 11.99 28.92
C ILE A 8 -8.68 11.95 28.04
N PHE A 9 -7.49 12.02 28.65
CA PHE A 9 -6.22 11.93 27.93
C PHE A 9 -6.01 10.55 27.28
N LEU A 10 -6.33 9.48 27.99
CA LEU A 10 -6.29 8.11 27.45
C LEU A 10 -7.32 7.90 26.33
N PHE A 11 -8.50 8.50 26.43
CA PHE A 11 -9.52 8.44 25.38
C PHE A 11 -9.08 9.16 24.09
N PHE A 12 -8.43 10.33 24.20
CA PHE A 12 -7.88 11.04 23.04
C PHE A 12 -6.67 10.32 22.43
N PHE A 13 -5.83 9.66 23.23
CA PHE A 13 -4.66 8.94 22.74
C PHE A 13 -5.05 7.68 21.93
N GLY A 14 -6.17 7.05 22.26
CA GLY A 14 -6.69 5.89 21.52
C GLY A 14 -7.24 6.19 20.13
N LEU A 15 -7.56 7.46 19.82
CA LEU A 15 -8.17 7.82 18.53
C LEU A 15 -7.16 7.97 17.37
N ILE A 16 -5.85 8.04 17.66
CA ILE A 16 -4.84 8.40 16.65
C ILE A 16 -4.32 7.18 15.86
N THR A 17 -4.61 5.95 16.27
CA THR A 17 -3.96 4.76 15.69
C THR A 17 -4.69 4.12 14.51
N ILE A 18 -5.76 4.71 13.99
CA ILE A 18 -6.48 4.17 12.82
C ILE A 18 -5.95 4.84 11.53
N SER A 19 -4.64 4.80 11.30
CA SER A 19 -4.13 4.93 9.95
C SER A 19 -4.40 3.60 9.25
N ALA A 20 -5.43 3.58 8.41
CA ALA A 20 -5.73 2.46 7.54
C ALA A 20 -4.46 2.09 6.76
N CYS A 21 -3.86 0.96 7.11
CA CYS A 21 -2.74 0.36 6.39
C CYS A 21 -3.27 -0.13 5.05
N THR A 22 -3.42 0.80 4.10
CA THR A 22 -3.58 0.46 2.70
C THR A 22 -2.23 -0.10 2.26
N SER A 23 -2.12 -1.43 2.21
CA SER A 23 -0.94 -2.10 1.66
C SER A 23 -0.64 -1.50 0.29
N GLN A 24 0.41 -0.67 0.24
CA GLN A 24 0.80 0.04 -0.98
C GLN A 24 1.27 -0.99 -2.00
N LEU A 25 0.92 -0.79 -3.26
CA LEU A 25 1.24 -1.73 -4.33
C LEU A 25 2.75 -2.02 -4.40
N THR A 26 3.56 -1.01 -4.12
CA THR A 26 5.03 -1.06 -4.04
C THR A 26 5.56 -1.97 -2.95
N GLN A 27 4.81 -2.24 -1.87
CA GLN A 27 5.27 -3.14 -0.80
C GLN A 27 5.07 -4.62 -1.12
N ARG A 28 4.40 -4.95 -2.23
CA ARG A 28 4.15 -6.36 -2.59
C ARG A 28 5.41 -6.99 -3.18
N SER A 29 5.70 -8.22 -2.77
CA SER A 29 6.89 -8.95 -3.20
C SER A 29 6.96 -9.18 -4.72
N ASP A 30 5.82 -9.43 -5.38
CA ASP A 30 5.75 -9.60 -6.83
C ASP A 30 6.10 -8.31 -7.60
N VAL A 31 5.68 -7.16 -7.06
CA VAL A 31 5.97 -5.85 -7.64
C VAL A 31 7.45 -5.51 -7.45
N GLN A 32 8.01 -5.78 -6.27
CA GLN A 32 9.43 -5.56 -5.99
C GLN A 32 10.34 -6.45 -6.87
N GLN A 33 9.98 -7.72 -7.06
CA GLN A 33 10.69 -8.61 -7.99
C GLN A 33 10.64 -8.09 -9.43
N PHE A 34 9.49 -7.55 -9.87
CA PHE A 34 9.37 -6.94 -11.18
C PHE A 34 10.26 -5.69 -11.31
N ILE A 35 10.24 -4.79 -10.32
CA ILE A 35 11.06 -3.57 -10.30
C ILE A 35 12.54 -3.94 -10.39
N HIS A 36 13.02 -4.85 -9.53
CA HIS A 36 14.41 -5.32 -9.59
C HIS A 36 14.75 -5.90 -10.97
N GLY A 37 13.86 -6.72 -11.55
CA GLY A 37 14.06 -7.25 -12.90
C GLY A 37 14.20 -6.17 -13.97
N MET A 38 13.47 -5.06 -13.85
CA MET A 38 13.55 -3.92 -14.75
C MET A 38 14.83 -3.10 -14.55
N VAL A 39 15.26 -2.93 -13.30
CA VAL A 39 16.53 -2.27 -12.97
C VAL A 39 17.72 -3.10 -13.51
N ASP A 40 17.73 -4.40 -13.24
CA ASP A 40 18.85 -5.27 -13.58
C ASP A 40 18.98 -5.48 -15.10
N LYS A 41 17.86 -5.74 -15.79
CA LYS A 41 17.90 -6.10 -17.22
C LYS A 41 17.85 -4.92 -18.17
N HIS A 42 17.21 -3.84 -17.74
CA HIS A 42 16.90 -2.71 -18.61
C HIS A 42 17.40 -1.38 -18.05
N HIS A 43 18.11 -1.39 -16.92
CA HIS A 43 18.74 -0.22 -16.30
C HIS A 43 17.77 0.94 -16.03
N PHE A 44 16.51 0.60 -15.74
CA PHE A 44 15.58 1.60 -15.26
C PHE A 44 16.03 2.16 -13.91
N ASN A 45 15.65 3.41 -13.64
CA ASN A 45 15.83 4.01 -12.34
C ASN A 45 14.79 3.44 -11.35
N GLU A 46 15.27 2.78 -10.30
CA GLU A 46 14.44 2.13 -9.29
C GLU A 46 13.43 3.09 -8.63
N ALA A 47 13.89 4.23 -8.13
CA ALA A 47 13.03 5.22 -7.46
C ALA A 47 11.91 5.75 -8.38
N SER A 48 12.19 5.88 -9.68
CA SER A 48 11.18 6.28 -10.68
C SER A 48 10.11 5.22 -10.90
N LEU A 49 10.52 3.94 -10.91
CA LEU A 49 9.57 2.82 -10.96
C LEU A 49 8.73 2.75 -9.69
N GLU A 50 9.36 2.84 -8.51
CA GLU A 50 8.64 2.87 -7.23
C GLU A 50 7.62 4.01 -7.16
N ASN A 51 8.00 5.21 -7.60
CA ASN A 51 7.09 6.34 -7.65
C ASN A 51 5.91 6.12 -8.63
N THR A 52 6.17 5.48 -9.76
CA THR A 52 5.12 5.14 -10.73
C THR A 52 4.14 4.11 -10.14
N PHE A 53 4.66 3.08 -9.49
CA PHE A 53 3.85 2.04 -8.87
C PHE A 53 3.12 2.52 -7.59
N SER A 54 3.66 3.51 -6.87
CA SER A 54 3.01 4.07 -5.67
C SER A 54 1.73 4.82 -6.02
N GLN A 55 1.66 5.40 -7.22
CA GLN A 55 0.50 6.11 -7.76
C GLN A 55 -0.50 5.15 -8.45
N THR A 56 -0.16 3.88 -8.58
CA THR A 56 -0.98 2.90 -9.29
C THR A 56 -1.96 2.20 -8.34
N HIS A 57 -3.21 2.04 -8.79
CA HIS A 57 -4.25 1.35 -8.03
C HIS A 57 -4.74 0.11 -8.76
N LYS A 58 -5.06 -0.94 -8.00
CA LYS A 58 -5.63 -2.17 -8.57
C LYS A 58 -7.04 -1.90 -9.12
N ASN A 59 -7.22 -2.11 -10.42
CA ASN A 59 -8.54 -2.02 -11.04
C ASN A 59 -9.33 -3.32 -10.79
N LYS A 60 -10.30 -3.28 -9.87
CA LYS A 60 -11.15 -4.43 -9.53
C LYS A 60 -11.95 -4.96 -10.72
N LYS A 61 -12.32 -4.11 -11.68
CA LYS A 61 -13.07 -4.55 -12.88
C LYS A 61 -12.21 -5.43 -13.77
N VAL A 62 -10.93 -5.06 -13.94
CA VAL A 62 -9.96 -5.87 -14.71
C VAL A 62 -9.77 -7.23 -14.06
N LEU A 63 -9.56 -7.27 -12.75
CA LEU A 63 -9.43 -8.54 -12.01
C LEU A 63 -10.66 -9.45 -12.17
N LYS A 64 -11.87 -8.88 -12.14
CA LYS A 64 -13.12 -9.63 -12.33
C LYS A 64 -13.29 -10.14 -13.75
N LEU A 65 -12.80 -9.42 -14.76
CA LEU A 65 -12.84 -9.89 -16.14
C LEU A 65 -11.83 -11.02 -16.37
N MET A 66 -10.62 -10.90 -15.80
CA MET A 66 -9.59 -11.93 -15.89
C MET A 66 -9.93 -13.22 -15.13
N SER A 67 -10.80 -13.15 -14.12
CA SER A 67 -11.24 -14.35 -13.38
C SER A 67 -12.31 -15.17 -14.12
N LYS A 68 -12.82 -14.69 -15.25
CA LYS A 68 -13.73 -15.49 -16.08
C LYS A 68 -12.92 -16.57 -16.81
N PRO A 69 -13.50 -17.76 -17.06
CA PRO A 69 -12.86 -18.76 -17.91
C PRO A 69 -12.56 -18.16 -19.28
N SER A 70 -11.46 -18.59 -19.89
CA SER A 70 -11.15 -18.24 -21.28
C SER A 70 -12.27 -18.75 -22.19
N GLU A 71 -12.69 -17.91 -23.13
CA GLU A 71 -13.62 -18.30 -24.20
C GLU A 71 -13.05 -19.42 -25.07
#